data_AF-A0A9P5SPK4-F1
#
_entry.id   AF-A0A9P5SPK4-F1
#
_cell.length_a   1.000
_cell.length_b   1.000
_cell.length_c   1.000
_cell.angle_alpha   90.00
_cell.angle_beta   90.00
_cell.angle_gamma   90.00
#
_symmetry.space_group_name_H-M   'P 1'
#
loop_
_entity.id
_entity.type
_entity.pdbx_description
1 polymer ?
#
loop_
_entity_poly.entity_id
_entity_poly.type
_entity_poly.pdbx_seq_one_letter_code
_entity_poly.pdbx_strand_id
1 'polypeptide(L)'
;MKRSTTWRYLHRVYQGGTVLYNTAILSETELRKTYGPSDEKIQRRTLQYFLLGTSLATILEIPSAVDCLRAMYSLVQEYDALTMSESKAKMMFLRNTGRRVLDGGKSFEETGEYSLLEVRNLPFHLDYIITFASLCDMIAQTYEKLGSSDQVWTLTNLEMFQKIDTRFKKILTTVSKELETLAREVMVEELNAMDPLGVSLHADWDI
;
A
#
# COMPACT_ATOMS: atom_id res chain seq x y z
N MET A 1 19.60 1.41 4.61
CA MET A 1 19.16 2.42 3.61
C MET A 1 18.04 3.27 4.22
N LYS A 2 18.08 4.61 4.14
CA LYS A 2 17.12 5.51 4.83
C LYS A 2 15.64 5.19 4.54
N ARG A 3 15.32 4.74 3.32
CA ARG A 3 13.95 4.39 2.87
C ARG A 3 13.34 3.21 3.62
N SER A 4 14.10 2.14 3.85
CA SER A 4 13.62 0.96 4.58
C SER A 4 13.21 1.32 6.03
N THR A 5 13.98 2.20 6.69
CA THR A 5 13.63 2.71 8.03
C THR A 5 12.31 3.47 8.03
N THR A 6 12.02 4.27 7.01
CA THR A 6 10.74 4.99 6.88
C THR A 6 9.56 4.04 6.76
N TRP A 7 9.69 2.97 5.96
CA TRP A 7 8.63 1.97 5.82
C TRP A 7 8.38 1.19 7.11
N ARG A 8 9.43 0.79 7.82
CA ARG A 8 9.29 0.17 9.15
C ARG A 8 8.66 1.11 10.17
N TYR A 9 8.96 2.40 10.09
CA TYR A 9 8.33 3.40 10.94
C TYR A 9 6.81 3.45 10.67
N LEU A 10 6.38 3.50 9.41
CA LEU A 10 4.95 3.44 9.09
C LEU A 10 4.28 2.15 9.57
N HIS A 11 4.91 0.99 9.38
CA HIS A 11 4.42 -0.26 9.94
C HIS A 11 4.15 -0.15 11.45
N ARG A 12 5.09 0.43 12.22
CA ARG A 12 4.91 0.62 13.68
C ARG A 12 3.79 1.61 14.02
N VAL A 13 3.61 2.66 13.23
CA VAL A 13 2.49 3.61 13.41
C VAL A 13 1.15 2.90 13.23
N TYR A 14 1.00 2.10 12.17
CA TYR A 14 -0.24 1.33 11.92
C TYR A 14 -0.50 0.21 12.92
N GLN A 15 0.52 -0.25 13.66
CA GLN A 15 0.37 -1.19 14.78
C GLN A 15 0.09 -0.49 16.12
N GLY A 16 -0.03 0.84 16.15
CA GLY A 16 -0.24 1.61 17.39
C GLY A 16 1.00 1.68 18.30
N GLY A 17 2.17 1.27 17.81
CA GLY A 17 3.39 1.14 18.63
C GLY A 17 4.30 2.37 18.64
N THR A 18 3.95 3.48 17.97
CA THR A 18 4.82 4.66 17.86
C THR A 18 4.02 5.95 17.59
N VAL A 19 4.50 7.08 18.13
CA VAL A 19 3.95 8.42 17.90
C VAL A 19 4.21 8.87 16.46
N LEU A 20 3.17 9.34 15.77
CA LEU A 20 3.30 9.91 14.43
C LEU A 20 4.03 11.26 14.50
N TYR A 21 5.24 11.30 13.96
CA TYR A 21 6.10 12.48 13.79
C TYR A 21 6.36 13.27 15.07
N ASN A 22 6.29 12.59 16.22
CA ASN A 22 6.31 13.18 17.56
C ASN A 22 5.17 14.18 17.82
N THR A 23 4.06 14.05 17.08
CA THR A 23 2.92 14.96 17.14
C THR A 23 1.71 14.31 17.80
N ALA A 24 1.28 13.13 17.34
CA ALA A 24 0.08 12.48 17.83
C ALA A 24 0.24 10.95 17.87
N ILE A 25 -0.38 10.29 18.85
CA ILE A 25 -0.57 8.84 18.83
C ILE A 25 -1.89 8.59 18.12
N LEU A 26 -1.86 7.73 17.10
CA LEU A 26 -3.06 7.32 16.38
C LEU A 26 -3.54 6.00 16.96
N SER A 27 -4.71 6.02 17.60
CA SER A 27 -5.31 4.80 18.14
C SER A 27 -5.84 3.90 17.03
N GLU A 28 -5.95 2.59 17.30
CA GLU A 28 -6.55 1.65 16.35
C GLU A 28 -8.00 2.07 16.00
N THR A 29 -8.73 2.62 16.97
CA THR A 29 -10.11 3.11 16.78
C THR A 29 -10.16 4.26 15.78
N GLU A 30 -9.26 5.24 15.87
CA GLU A 30 -9.16 6.35 14.91
C GLU A 30 -8.80 5.85 13.51
N LEU A 31 -7.81 4.96 13.41
CA LEU A 31 -7.42 4.35 12.14
C LEU A 31 -8.59 3.58 11.52
N ARG A 32 -9.37 2.83 12.31
CA ARG A 32 -10.55 2.09 11.83
C ARG A 32 -11.70 3.00 11.43
N LYS A 33 -11.85 4.17 12.06
CA LYS A 33 -12.81 5.20 11.65
C LYS A 33 -12.48 5.74 10.26
N THR A 34 -11.21 6.00 9.99
CA THR A 34 -10.74 6.52 8.69
C THR A 34 -10.68 5.44 7.60
N TYR A 35 -10.25 4.23 7.94
CA TYR A 35 -10.01 3.14 6.99
C TYR A 35 -11.05 2.02 7.05
N GLY A 36 -12.28 2.37 7.45
CA GLY A 36 -13.37 1.42 7.64
C GLY A 36 -13.79 0.68 6.35
N PRO A 37 -14.50 -0.45 6.49
CA PRO A 37 -14.92 -1.28 5.35
C PRO A 37 -15.99 -0.61 4.46
N SER A 38 -16.59 0.48 4.91
CA SER A 38 -17.65 1.20 4.20
C SER A 38 -17.17 2.04 3.03
N ASP A 39 -15.89 2.42 2.98
CA ASP A 39 -15.35 3.24 1.89
C ASP A 39 -14.84 2.35 0.74
N GLU A 40 -15.57 2.34 -0.38
CA GLU A 40 -15.21 1.60 -1.59
C GLU A 40 -13.83 1.98 -2.16
N LYS A 41 -13.40 3.24 -2.01
CA LYS A 41 -12.09 3.70 -2.48
C LYS A 41 -10.98 3.09 -1.62
N ILE A 42 -11.18 3.07 -0.30
CA ILE A 42 -10.27 2.40 0.64
C ILE A 42 -10.22 0.91 0.37
N GLN A 43 -11.35 0.25 0.15
CA GLN A 43 -11.40 -1.18 -0.17
C GLN A 43 -10.69 -1.49 -1.49
N ARG A 44 -10.91 -0.69 -2.54
CA ARG A 44 -10.18 -0.82 -3.80
C ARG A 44 -8.68 -0.67 -3.62
N ARG A 45 -8.25 0.33 -2.85
CA ARG A 45 -6.83 0.56 -2.55
C ARG A 45 -6.23 -0.56 -1.69
N THR A 46 -6.99 -1.07 -0.72
CA THR A 46 -6.59 -2.21 0.11
C THR A 46 -6.25 -3.40 -0.78
N LEU A 47 -7.11 -3.68 -1.75
CA LEU A 47 -6.90 -4.77 -2.70
C LEU A 47 -5.67 -4.53 -3.59
N GLN A 48 -5.45 -3.31 -4.06
CA GLN A 48 -4.23 -2.94 -4.79
C GLN A 48 -2.97 -3.19 -3.96
N TYR A 49 -2.98 -2.79 -2.68
CA TYR A 49 -1.86 -3.02 -1.76
C TYR A 49 -1.65 -4.49 -1.44
N PHE A 50 -2.72 -5.24 -1.26
CA PHE A 50 -2.68 -6.68 -1.05
C PHE A 50 -1.98 -7.38 -2.22
N LEU A 51 -2.44 -7.13 -3.45
CA LEU A 51 -1.88 -7.73 -4.65
C LEU A 51 -0.41 -7.37 -4.84
N LEU A 52 -0.06 -6.08 -4.63
CA LEU A 52 1.33 -5.65 -4.67
C LEU A 52 2.17 -6.38 -3.64
N GLY A 53 1.70 -6.48 -2.39
CA GLY A 53 2.41 -7.14 -1.30
C GLY A 53 2.62 -8.64 -1.56
N THR A 54 1.60 -9.35 -2.04
CA THR A 54 1.71 -10.79 -2.33
C THR A 54 2.63 -11.07 -3.51
N SER A 55 2.57 -10.26 -4.57
CA SER A 55 3.49 -10.40 -5.71
C SER A 55 4.92 -9.98 -5.37
N LEU A 56 5.11 -9.02 -4.46
CA LEU A 56 6.44 -8.71 -3.93
C LEU A 56 7.02 -9.89 -3.15
N ALA A 57 6.22 -10.55 -2.32
CA ALA A 57 6.67 -11.70 -1.53
C ALA A 57 7.22 -12.82 -2.42
N THR A 58 6.55 -13.15 -3.54
CA THR A 58 7.03 -14.18 -4.48
C THR A 58 8.29 -13.73 -5.23
N ILE A 59 8.38 -12.47 -5.64
CA ILE A 59 9.56 -11.93 -6.33
C ILE A 59 10.78 -11.89 -5.40
N LEU A 60 10.59 -11.64 -4.11
CA LEU A 60 11.65 -11.64 -3.11
C LEU A 60 12.30 -13.01 -2.90
N GLU A 61 11.69 -14.11 -3.35
CA GLU A 61 12.31 -15.44 -3.31
C GLU A 61 13.38 -15.63 -4.40
N ILE A 62 13.41 -14.80 -5.45
CA ILE A 62 14.37 -14.92 -6.56
C ILE A 62 15.79 -14.66 -6.05
N PRO A 63 16.74 -15.63 -6.13
CA PRO A 63 18.07 -15.46 -5.56
C PRO A 63 18.90 -14.36 -6.24
N SER A 64 18.79 -14.27 -7.57
CA SER A 64 19.50 -13.27 -8.38
C SER A 64 18.88 -11.88 -8.16
N ALA A 65 19.67 -10.95 -7.62
CA ALA A 65 19.21 -9.59 -7.36
C ALA A 65 18.83 -8.83 -8.64
N VAL A 66 19.53 -9.11 -9.75
CA VAL A 66 19.23 -8.46 -11.04
C VAL A 66 17.91 -8.99 -11.61
N ASP A 67 17.66 -10.31 -11.54
CA ASP A 67 16.40 -10.88 -12.01
C ASP A 67 15.23 -10.47 -11.11
N CYS A 68 15.45 -10.43 -9.80
CA CYS A 68 14.54 -9.85 -8.83
C CYS A 68 14.19 -8.41 -9.21
N LEU A 69 15.20 -7.55 -9.46
CA LEU A 69 14.99 -6.15 -9.83
C LEU A 69 14.17 -6.00 -11.12
N ARG A 70 14.43 -6.83 -12.14
CA ARG A 70 13.64 -6.82 -13.38
C ARG A 70 12.19 -7.24 -13.15
N ALA A 71 11.97 -8.32 -12.39
CA ALA A 71 10.63 -8.78 -12.06
C ALA A 71 9.85 -7.72 -11.25
N MET A 72 10.51 -7.09 -10.28
CA MET A 72 9.94 -5.98 -9.51
C MET A 72 9.58 -4.78 -10.38
N TYR A 73 10.43 -4.44 -11.35
CA TYR A 73 10.17 -3.35 -12.28
C TYR A 73 8.92 -3.62 -13.11
N SER A 74 8.77 -4.83 -13.65
CA SER A 74 7.54 -5.26 -14.35
C SER A 74 6.31 -5.21 -13.44
N LEU A 75 6.40 -5.74 -12.22
CA LEU A 75 5.29 -5.68 -11.25
C LEU A 75 4.82 -4.24 -10.99
N VAL A 76 5.75 -3.31 -10.83
CA VAL A 76 5.42 -1.90 -10.58
C VAL A 76 4.73 -1.24 -11.79
N GLN A 77 5.08 -1.65 -13.02
CA GLN A 77 4.35 -1.21 -14.22
C GLN A 77 2.93 -1.75 -14.28
N GLU A 78 2.73 -3.03 -13.93
CA GLU A 78 1.39 -3.63 -13.84
C GLU A 78 0.54 -2.95 -12.77
N TYR A 79 1.15 -2.65 -11.62
CA TYR A 79 0.51 -1.91 -10.53
C TYR A 79 0.05 -0.52 -10.98
N ASP A 80 0.89 0.23 -11.71
CA ASP A 80 0.48 1.53 -12.27
C ASP A 80 -0.73 1.39 -13.19
N ALA A 81 -0.72 0.41 -14.09
CA ALA A 81 -1.83 0.17 -15.01
C ALA A 81 -3.13 -0.18 -14.27
N LEU A 82 -3.02 -0.95 -13.16
CA LEU A 82 -4.14 -1.28 -12.28
C LEU A 82 -4.70 -0.05 -11.58
N THR A 83 -3.85 0.87 -11.13
CA THR A 83 -4.30 2.10 -10.46
C THR A 83 -4.96 3.11 -11.41
N MET A 84 -4.59 3.10 -12.69
CA MET A 84 -5.10 4.05 -13.71
C MET A 84 -6.43 3.65 -14.34
N SER A 85 -6.85 2.38 -14.26
CA SER A 85 -8.00 1.88 -15.02
C SER A 85 -9.10 1.27 -14.14
N GLU A 86 -10.19 2.01 -13.96
CA GLU A 86 -11.35 1.55 -13.16
C GLU A 86 -12.03 0.30 -13.75
N SER A 87 -12.07 0.19 -15.08
CA SER A 87 -12.74 -0.90 -15.80
C SER A 87 -11.85 -2.12 -16.05
N LYS A 88 -10.53 -1.95 -16.22
CA LYS A 88 -9.62 -3.09 -16.45
C LYS A 88 -9.33 -3.84 -15.15
N ALA A 89 -9.33 -3.15 -14.01
CA ALA A 89 -9.26 -3.80 -12.70
C ALA A 89 -10.36 -4.87 -12.56
N LYS A 90 -11.64 -4.51 -12.81
CA LYS A 90 -12.78 -5.45 -12.80
C LYS A 90 -12.63 -6.60 -13.80
N MET A 91 -12.14 -6.36 -15.01
CA MET A 91 -11.86 -7.44 -15.99
C MET A 91 -10.75 -8.40 -15.54
N MET A 92 -9.73 -7.91 -14.82
CA MET A 92 -8.69 -8.76 -14.23
C MET A 92 -9.24 -9.64 -13.10
N PHE A 93 -10.20 -9.13 -12.30
CA PHE A 93 -10.88 -9.89 -11.24
C PHE A 93 -11.73 -11.05 -11.77
N LEU A 94 -12.44 -10.87 -12.90
CA LEU A 94 -13.24 -11.95 -13.49
C LEU A 94 -12.41 -13.03 -14.20
N ARG A 95 -11.22 -12.70 -14.72
CA ARG A 95 -10.40 -13.66 -15.50
C ARG A 95 -9.72 -14.72 -14.63
N ASN A 96 -9.42 -14.44 -13.36
CA ASN A 96 -8.64 -15.35 -12.51
C ASN A 96 -9.48 -16.34 -11.67
N THR A 97 -10.82 -16.30 -11.79
CA THR A 97 -11.74 -17.17 -11.03
C THR A 97 -11.99 -18.54 -11.69
N GLY A 98 -11.42 -18.80 -12.88
CA GLY A 98 -11.91 -19.88 -13.75
C GLY A 98 -10.90 -20.94 -14.23
N ARG A 99 -9.73 -21.11 -13.60
CA ARG A 99 -8.79 -22.17 -14.03
C ARG A 99 -8.35 -23.08 -12.89
N ARG A 100 -9.31 -23.84 -12.36
CA ARG A 100 -9.06 -25.22 -11.95
C ARG A 100 -9.68 -26.15 -12.98
N VAL A 101 -8.79 -26.75 -13.78
CA VAL A 101 -8.88 -28.07 -14.42
C VAL A 101 -10.27 -28.70 -14.37
N LEU A 102 -11.02 -28.61 -15.46
CA LEU A 102 -11.81 -29.72 -16.01
C LEU A 102 -11.96 -29.51 -17.54
N ASP A 103 -11.42 -30.47 -18.27
CA ASP A 103 -11.83 -30.96 -19.58
C ASP A 103 -11.63 -30.13 -20.87
N GLY A 104 -10.78 -30.68 -21.75
CA GLY A 104 -11.12 -30.91 -23.15
C GLY A 104 -11.41 -29.73 -24.08
N GLY A 105 -10.36 -29.21 -24.72
CA GLY A 105 -10.42 -28.88 -26.15
C GLY A 105 -10.92 -27.50 -26.57
N LYS A 106 -9.98 -26.62 -26.93
CA LYS A 106 -9.85 -25.88 -28.21
C LYS A 106 -9.02 -24.61 -28.00
N SER A 107 -8.05 -24.46 -28.90
CA SER A 107 -7.17 -23.32 -29.09
C SER A 107 -7.92 -21.99 -29.17
N PHE A 108 -7.46 -21.00 -28.41
CA PHE A 108 -7.63 -19.59 -28.72
C PHE A 108 -6.30 -18.87 -28.41
N GLU A 109 -5.89 -18.05 -29.36
CA GLU A 109 -4.56 -17.50 -29.55
C GLU A 109 -4.19 -16.43 -28.50
N GLU A 110 -2.89 -16.46 -28.14
CA GLU A 110 -2.00 -15.30 -28.10
C GLU A 110 -2.55 -14.00 -27.47
N THR A 111 -2.37 -13.85 -26.16
CA THR A 111 -2.03 -12.54 -25.57
C THR A 111 -1.23 -12.76 -24.28
N GLY A 112 0.06 -13.02 -24.45
CA GLY A 112 1.04 -13.22 -23.37
C GLY A 112 1.51 -11.91 -22.72
N GLU A 113 0.58 -11.09 -22.22
CA GLU A 113 0.92 -9.96 -21.37
C GLU A 113 0.10 -10.02 -20.06
N TYR A 114 0.76 -9.73 -18.93
CA TYR A 114 0.20 -9.59 -17.57
C TYR A 114 -0.09 -10.91 -16.83
N SER A 115 0.97 -11.54 -16.29
CA SER A 115 0.94 -12.90 -15.71
C SER A 115 1.44 -13.01 -14.25
N LEU A 116 1.65 -11.91 -13.51
CA LEU A 116 2.24 -11.95 -12.15
C LEU A 116 1.30 -11.56 -11.00
N LEU A 117 0.09 -11.08 -11.29
CA LEU A 117 -0.91 -10.71 -10.28
C LEU A 117 -1.89 -11.88 -10.07
N GLU A 118 -1.59 -12.77 -9.12
CA GLU A 118 -2.52 -13.83 -8.70
C GLU A 118 -3.67 -13.24 -7.86
N VAL A 119 -4.82 -13.03 -8.50
CA VAL A 119 -6.02 -12.51 -7.83
C VAL A 119 -6.86 -13.65 -7.27
N ARG A 120 -6.98 -13.76 -5.94
CA ARG A 120 -7.88 -14.70 -5.26
C ARG A 120 -9.21 -14.00 -4.92
N ASN A 121 -10.36 -14.60 -5.25
CA ASN A 121 -11.64 -14.18 -4.66
C ASN A 121 -11.65 -14.54 -3.18
N LEU A 122 -11.62 -13.53 -2.33
CA LEU A 122 -11.59 -13.69 -0.88
C LEU A 122 -13.04 -13.71 -0.35
N PRO A 123 -13.39 -14.65 0.54
CA PRO A 123 -14.72 -14.71 1.15
C PRO A 123 -14.94 -13.64 2.24
N PHE A 124 -13.99 -12.73 2.42
CA PHE A 124 -13.99 -11.67 3.42
C PHE A 124 -13.45 -10.37 2.83
N HIS A 125 -13.85 -9.25 3.42
CA HIS A 125 -13.29 -7.93 3.13
C HIS A 125 -11.88 -7.83 3.70
N LEU A 126 -10.95 -7.24 2.93
CA LEU A 126 -9.59 -7.02 3.40
C LEU A 126 -9.57 -5.89 4.43
N ASP A 127 -8.84 -6.12 5.53
CA ASP A 127 -8.55 -5.10 6.53
C ASP A 127 -7.41 -4.22 6.02
N TYR A 128 -7.69 -2.92 5.82
CA TYR A 128 -6.70 -1.96 5.31
C TYR A 128 -5.47 -1.84 6.22
N ILE A 129 -5.66 -1.80 7.54
CA ILE A 129 -4.58 -1.57 8.51
C ILE A 129 -3.58 -2.73 8.43
N ILE A 130 -4.08 -3.95 8.50
CA ILE A 130 -3.25 -5.16 8.44
C ILE A 130 -2.59 -5.30 7.08
N THR A 131 -3.34 -5.04 5.99
CA THR A 131 -2.82 -5.14 4.63
C THR A 131 -1.70 -4.13 4.38
N PHE A 132 -1.89 -2.88 4.79
CA PHE A 132 -0.91 -1.83 4.59
C PHE A 132 0.33 -2.02 5.47
N ALA A 133 0.16 -2.45 6.73
CA ALA A 133 1.29 -2.82 7.57
C ALA A 133 2.13 -3.91 6.90
N SER A 134 1.48 -4.99 6.43
CA SER A 134 2.16 -6.09 5.73
C SER A 134 2.89 -5.61 4.47
N LEU A 135 2.27 -4.71 3.68
CA LEU A 135 2.92 -4.10 2.52
C LEU A 135 4.17 -3.30 2.90
N CYS A 136 4.13 -2.53 3.99
CA CYS A 136 5.29 -1.77 4.47
C CYS A 136 6.48 -2.68 4.76
N ASP A 137 6.24 -3.85 5.35
CA ASP A 137 7.28 -4.83 5.63
C ASP A 137 7.85 -5.43 4.34
N MET A 138 7.00 -5.84 3.39
CA MET A 138 7.44 -6.36 2.09
C MET A 138 8.29 -5.33 1.31
N ILE A 139 7.90 -4.05 1.34
CA ILE A 139 8.68 -2.98 0.71
C ILE A 139 10.01 -2.75 1.47
N ALA A 140 10.02 -2.81 2.80
CA ALA A 140 11.26 -2.70 3.57
C ALA A 140 12.25 -3.82 3.23
N GLN A 141 11.77 -5.07 3.16
CA GLN A 141 12.56 -6.25 2.79
C GLN A 141 13.14 -6.13 1.36
N THR A 142 12.38 -5.56 0.43
CA THR A 142 12.88 -5.21 -0.91
C THR A 142 14.13 -4.33 -0.86
N TYR A 143 14.07 -3.21 -0.13
CA TYR A 143 15.20 -2.29 -0.05
C TYR A 143 16.41 -2.93 0.64
N GLU A 144 16.20 -3.88 1.56
CA GLU A 144 17.26 -4.64 2.19
C GLU A 144 17.92 -5.63 1.25
N LYS A 145 17.13 -6.38 0.49
CA LYS A 145 17.65 -7.31 -0.52
C LYS A 145 18.48 -6.58 -1.58
N LEU A 146 17.97 -5.46 -2.08
CA LEU A 146 18.68 -4.63 -3.07
C LEU A 146 19.89 -3.89 -2.48
N GLY A 147 19.86 -3.56 -1.18
CA GLY A 147 20.96 -2.89 -0.50
C GLY A 147 22.08 -3.82 -0.02
N SER A 148 21.78 -5.11 0.19
CA SER A 148 22.75 -6.11 0.68
C SER A 148 23.37 -6.93 -0.44
N SER A 149 22.80 -6.90 -1.65
CA SER A 149 23.33 -7.65 -2.79
C SER A 149 24.62 -7.02 -3.30
N ASP A 150 25.63 -7.85 -3.57
CA ASP A 150 26.88 -7.48 -4.26
C ASP A 150 26.66 -7.28 -5.78
N GLN A 151 25.55 -6.64 -6.14
CA GLN A 151 25.11 -6.47 -7.52
C GLN A 151 25.97 -5.43 -8.23
N VAL A 152 26.34 -5.72 -9.49
CA VAL A 152 26.90 -4.73 -10.41
C VAL A 152 25.81 -3.74 -10.82
N TRP A 153 25.92 -2.49 -10.36
CA TRP A 153 25.02 -1.41 -10.72
C TRP A 153 25.36 -0.85 -12.10
N THR A 154 24.69 -1.36 -13.13
CA THR A 154 24.68 -0.75 -14.46
C THR A 154 23.71 0.43 -14.51
N LEU A 155 23.87 1.33 -15.49
CA LEU A 155 22.95 2.46 -15.71
C LEU A 155 21.50 1.99 -15.84
N THR A 156 21.25 0.93 -16.61
CA THR A 156 19.91 0.34 -16.79
C THR A 156 19.32 -0.19 -15.48
N ASN A 157 20.12 -0.86 -14.66
CA ASN A 157 19.66 -1.35 -13.35
C ASN A 157 19.31 -0.18 -12.41
N LEU A 158 20.09 0.90 -12.45
CA LEU A 158 19.80 2.10 -11.68
C LEU A 158 18.48 2.76 -12.10
N GLU A 159 18.20 2.87 -13.40
CA GLU A 159 16.94 3.41 -13.92
C GLU A 159 15.72 2.57 -13.50
N MET A 160 15.84 1.24 -13.58
CA MET A 160 14.78 0.33 -13.10
C MET A 160 14.52 0.54 -11.61
N PHE A 161 15.58 0.59 -10.80
CA PHE A 161 15.47 0.87 -9.37
C PHE A 161 14.81 2.22 -9.09
N GLN A 162 15.19 3.28 -9.80
CA GLN A 162 14.59 4.60 -9.64
C GLN A 162 13.08 4.61 -9.94
N LYS A 163 12.64 3.85 -10.96
CA LYS A 163 11.22 3.73 -11.29
C LYS A 163 10.44 3.01 -10.19
N ILE A 164 10.99 1.93 -9.64
CA ILE A 164 10.42 1.21 -8.47
C ILE A 164 10.34 2.16 -7.26
N ASP A 165 11.45 2.80 -6.89
CA ASP A 165 11.55 3.73 -5.76
C ASP A 165 10.57 4.90 -5.91
N THR A 166 10.37 5.41 -7.14
CA THR A 166 9.40 6.47 -7.41
C THR A 166 7.96 6.02 -7.11
N ARG A 167 7.59 4.78 -7.39
CA ARG A 167 6.23 4.29 -7.08
C ARG A 167 6.02 4.03 -5.61
N PHE A 168 7.00 3.44 -4.93
CA PHE A 168 6.97 3.33 -3.47
C PHE A 168 6.87 4.71 -2.81
N LYS A 169 7.62 5.72 -3.29
CA LYS A 169 7.46 7.11 -2.81
C LYS A 169 6.05 7.67 -3.00
N LYS A 170 5.38 7.37 -4.11
CA LYS A 170 3.99 7.82 -4.33
C LYS A 170 3.05 7.23 -3.27
N ILE A 171 3.15 5.91 -3.02
CA ILE A 171 2.38 5.24 -1.96
C ILE A 171 2.67 5.87 -0.60
N LEU A 172 3.95 6.01 -0.26
CA LEU A 172 4.40 6.65 0.98
C LEU A 172 3.83 8.06 1.13
N THR A 173 3.94 8.89 0.10
CA THR A 173 3.48 10.28 0.13
C THR A 173 1.97 10.37 0.33
N THR A 174 1.20 9.53 -0.37
CA THR A 174 -0.27 9.50 -0.21
C THR A 174 -0.66 9.15 1.23
N VAL A 175 -0.08 8.07 1.76
CA VAL A 175 -0.42 7.61 3.12
C VAL A 175 0.08 8.57 4.20
N SER A 176 1.29 9.11 4.06
CA SER A 176 1.81 10.11 4.99
C SER A 176 0.89 11.33 5.09
N LYS A 177 0.36 11.83 3.97
CA LYS A 177 -0.60 12.96 3.98
C LYS A 177 -1.90 12.61 4.70
N GLU A 178 -2.42 11.40 4.49
CA GLU A 178 -3.64 10.96 5.17
C GLU A 178 -3.44 10.82 6.68
N LEU A 179 -2.31 10.26 7.10
CA LEU A 179 -1.94 10.19 8.52
C LEU A 179 -1.76 11.58 9.14
N GLU A 180 -1.18 12.53 8.40
CA GLU A 180 -1.06 13.92 8.85
C GLU A 180 -2.44 14.58 9.03
N THR A 181 -3.37 14.35 8.11
CA THR A 181 -4.76 14.82 8.25
C THR A 181 -5.42 14.21 9.48
N LEU A 182 -5.32 12.89 9.64
CA LEU A 182 -5.89 12.19 10.80
C LEU A 182 -5.30 12.69 12.12
N ALA A 183 -3.98 12.89 12.19
CA ALA A 183 -3.34 13.43 13.39
C ALA A 183 -3.85 14.82 13.75
N ARG A 184 -4.13 15.68 12.76
CA ARG A 184 -4.72 17.01 13.01
C ARG A 184 -6.14 16.89 13.55
N GLU A 185 -6.95 15.98 13.00
CA GLU A 185 -8.31 15.73 13.47
C GLU A 185 -8.32 15.26 14.93
N VAL A 186 -7.47 14.29 15.26
CA VAL A 186 -7.32 13.76 16.63
C VAL A 186 -6.89 14.85 17.59
N MET A 187 -5.87 15.64 17.24
CA MET A 187 -5.41 16.74 18.10
C MET A 187 -6.49 17.80 18.35
N VAL A 188 -7.31 18.11 17.34
CA VAL A 188 -8.41 19.06 17.49
C VAL A 188 -9.52 18.48 18.37
N GLU A 189 -9.84 17.20 18.20
CA GLU A 189 -10.82 16.49 19.03
C GLU A 189 -10.38 16.46 20.50
N GLU A 190 -9.12 16.10 20.78
CA GLU A 190 -8.53 16.13 22.12
C GLU A 190 -8.53 17.53 22.74
N LEU A 191 -8.19 18.57 21.95
CA LEU A 191 -8.23 19.96 22.42
C LEU A 191 -9.65 20.40 22.78
N ASN A 192 -10.64 20.05 21.95
CA ASN A 192 -12.04 20.38 22.20
C ASN A 192 -12.59 19.63 23.43
N ALA A 193 -12.14 18.39 23.67
CA ALA A 193 -12.51 17.63 24.85
C ALA A 193 -11.94 18.24 26.15
N MET A 194 -10.82 18.98 26.05
CA MET A 194 -10.17 19.66 27.17
C MET A 194 -10.76 21.04 27.49
N ASP A 195 -11.61 21.62 26.66
CA ASP A 195 -12.17 22.95 26.88
C ASP A 195 -13.57 22.90 27.53
N PRO A 196 -13.68 23.02 28.86
CA PRO A 196 -14.97 23.04 29.54
C PRO A 196 -15.77 24.35 29.31
N LEU A 197 -15.19 25.38 28.66
CA LEU A 197 -15.77 26.74 28.56
C LEU A 197 -15.90 27.26 27.10
N GLY A 198 -15.39 26.55 26.10
CA GLY A 198 -15.30 27.02 24.71
C GLY A 198 -16.60 27.28 23.96
N VAL A 199 -17.74 26.84 24.51
CA VAL A 199 -19.07 27.05 23.90
C VAL A 199 -19.72 28.37 24.38
N SER A 200 -19.27 28.98 25.49
CA SER A 200 -19.98 30.13 26.08
C SER A 200 -19.48 31.52 25.66
N LEU A 201 -18.42 31.63 24.86
CA LEU A 201 -17.78 32.93 24.55
C LEU A 201 -18.27 33.61 23.26
N HIS A 202 -19.15 32.97 22.49
CA HIS A 202 -19.64 33.52 21.23
C HIS A 202 -21.03 34.20 21.32
N ALA A 203 -21.60 34.34 22.52
CA ALA A 203 -22.98 34.80 22.72
C ALA A 203 -23.17 36.28 23.14
N ASP A 204 -22.17 36.98 23.71
CA ASP A 204 -22.44 38.27 24.36
C ASP A 204 -21.40 39.37 24.05
N TRP A 205 -21.33 39.84 22.80
CA TRP A 205 -20.70 41.13 22.49
C TRP A 205 -21.52 42.05 21.56
N ASP A 206 -22.81 41.78 21.36
CA ASP A 206 -23.71 42.78 20.78
C ASP A 206 -24.28 43.67 21.91
N ILE A 207 -23.52 44.70 22.29
CA ILE A 207 -24.01 45.89 23.01
C ILE A 207 -23.68 47.12 22.18
#